data_AF-C7QEV0-F1
#
_entry.id   AF-C7QEV0-F1
#
_cell.length_a   1.000
_cell.length_b   1.000
_cell.length_c   1.000
_cell.angle_alpha   90.00
_cell.angle_beta   90.00
_cell.angle_gamma   90.00
#
_symmetry.space_group_name_H-M   'P 1'
#
loop_
_entity.id
_entity.type
_entity.pdbx_description
1 polymer ?
#
loop_
_entity_poly.entity_id
_entity_poly.type
_entity_poly.pdbx_seq_one_letter_code
_entity_poly.pdbx_strand_id
1 'polypeptide(L)'
;MPRTADALWNELSVQLTPLSAVALDCVGITFMDSIGLQTVMRAHRHTAEQQAFFALIGFNAYVDRVLELTGMTEVVARFADVRMSARPPSARAYAPCRCSSSTLF
;
A
#
# COMPACT_ATOMS: atom_id res chain seq x y z
N MET A 1 -10.76 20.93 -11.34
CA MET A 1 -10.27 19.63 -11.86
C MET A 1 -9.91 18.76 -10.68
N PRO A 2 -10.38 17.50 -10.60
CA PRO A 2 -10.00 16.61 -9.49
C PRO A 2 -8.49 16.37 -9.53
N ARG A 3 -7.83 16.34 -8.36
CA ARG A 3 -6.40 16.01 -8.32
C ARG A 3 -6.24 14.54 -8.67
N THR A 4 -5.12 14.17 -9.29
CA THR A 4 -4.82 12.77 -9.64
C THR A 4 -4.95 11.83 -8.44
N ALA A 5 -4.56 12.29 -7.25
CA ALA A 5 -4.68 11.55 -6.00
C ALA A 5 -6.13 11.29 -5.56
N ASP A 6 -7.06 12.22 -5.83
CA ASP A 6 -8.49 12.05 -5.52
C ASP A 6 -9.13 11.02 -6.46
N ALA A 7 -8.78 11.10 -7.76
CA ALA A 7 -9.23 10.15 -8.76
C ALA A 7 -8.75 8.73 -8.45
N LEU A 8 -7.47 8.59 -8.05
CA LEU A 8 -6.91 7.31 -7.62
C LEU A 8 -7.64 6.75 -6.39
N TRP A 9 -7.92 7.60 -5.39
CA TRP A 9 -8.67 7.15 -4.20
C TRP A 9 -10.07 6.65 -4.57
N ASN A 10 -10.80 7.39 -5.41
CA ASN A 10 -12.15 7.00 -5.80
C ASN A 10 -12.15 5.61 -6.45
N GLU A 11 -11.21 5.36 -7.35
CA GLU A 11 -11.06 4.06 -8.00
C GLU A 11 -10.69 2.95 -6.99
N LEU A 12 -9.67 3.19 -6.15
CA LEU A 12 -9.23 2.21 -5.16
C LEU A 12 -10.34 1.89 -4.15
N SER A 13 -11.12 2.88 -3.72
CA SER A 13 -12.18 2.69 -2.73
C SER A 13 -13.31 1.76 -3.23
N VAL A 14 -13.55 1.72 -4.54
CA VAL A 14 -14.53 0.81 -5.15
C VAL A 14 -14.00 -0.62 -5.23
N GLN A 15 -12.70 -0.79 -5.44
CA GLN A 15 -12.07 -2.10 -5.56
C GLN A 15 -11.71 -2.73 -4.21
N LEU A 16 -11.38 -1.92 -3.20
CA LEU A 16 -11.01 -2.32 -1.84
C LEU A 16 -12.24 -2.76 -1.03
N THR A 17 -12.84 -3.85 -1.46
CA THR A 17 -13.97 -4.52 -0.81
C THR A 17 -13.49 -5.57 0.21
N PRO A 18 -14.36 -6.06 1.11
CA PRO A 18 -13.98 -7.07 2.08
C PRO A 18 -13.35 -8.32 1.44
N LEU A 19 -12.23 -8.80 1.99
CA LEU A 19 -11.48 -9.98 1.52
C LEU A 19 -10.93 -9.87 0.07
N SER A 20 -10.90 -8.67 -0.50
CA SER A 20 -10.29 -8.42 -1.82
C SER A 20 -8.76 -8.30 -1.75
N ALA A 21 -8.10 -8.41 -2.90
CA ALA A 21 -6.68 -8.12 -3.05
C ALA A 21 -6.47 -7.18 -4.24
N VAL A 22 -5.84 -6.04 -3.98
CA VAL A 22 -5.58 -5.00 -4.99
C VAL A 22 -4.07 -4.77 -5.08
N ALA A 23 -3.54 -4.88 -6.30
CA ALA A 23 -2.15 -4.56 -6.60
C ALA A 23 -2.10 -3.29 -7.46
N LEU A 24 -1.45 -2.23 -6.97
CA LEU A 24 -1.27 -0.99 -7.71
C LEU A 24 0.01 -1.05 -8.53
N ASP A 25 -0.14 -1.08 -9.86
CA ASP A 25 0.99 -1.01 -10.79
C ASP A 25 1.56 0.41 -10.85
N CYS A 26 2.82 0.53 -10.44
CA CYS A 26 3.57 1.77 -10.34
C CYS A 26 4.56 1.99 -11.50
N VAL A 27 4.58 1.14 -12.55
CA VAL A 27 5.55 1.25 -13.67
C VAL A 27 5.46 2.62 -14.35
N GLY A 28 4.25 3.15 -14.50
CA GLY A 28 4.01 4.45 -15.13
C GLY A 28 4.16 5.66 -14.20
N ILE A 29 4.42 5.47 -12.90
CA ILE A 29 4.49 6.58 -11.94
C ILE A 29 5.90 7.18 -12.00
N THR A 30 6.01 8.36 -12.61
CA THR A 30 7.27 9.12 -12.72
C THR A 30 7.47 10.10 -11.56
N PHE A 31 6.41 10.42 -10.82
CA PHE A 31 6.43 11.36 -9.70
C PHE A 31 5.35 11.01 -8.67
N MET A 32 5.68 11.13 -7.38
CA MET A 32 4.73 10.97 -6.27
C MET A 32 4.97 12.08 -5.25
N ASP A 33 3.99 12.96 -5.08
CA ASP A 33 4.02 14.00 -4.04
C ASP A 33 3.47 13.49 -2.70
N SER A 34 3.47 14.37 -1.70
CA SER A 34 2.93 14.07 -0.37
C SER A 34 1.44 13.71 -0.39
N ILE A 35 0.66 14.17 -1.37
CA ILE A 35 -0.78 13.86 -1.48
C ILE A 35 -0.96 12.46 -2.06
N GLY A 36 -0.24 12.13 -3.14
CA GLY A 36 -0.24 10.78 -3.70
C GLY A 36 0.21 9.74 -2.69
N LEU A 37 1.23 10.07 -1.91
CA LEU A 37 1.72 9.23 -0.82
C LEU A 37 0.67 9.01 0.28
N GLN A 38 -0.02 10.08 0.68
CA GLN A 38 -1.13 9.98 1.64
C GLN A 38 -2.28 9.12 1.10
N THR A 39 -2.59 9.19 -0.19
CA THR A 39 -3.60 8.32 -0.82
C THR A 39 -3.22 6.84 -0.75
N VAL A 40 -1.95 6.50 -1.01
CA VAL A 40 -1.44 5.13 -0.88
C VAL A 40 -1.55 4.64 0.56
N MET A 41 -1.16 5.48 1.53
CA MET A 41 -1.32 5.17 2.96
C MET A 41 -2.77 4.99 3.37
N ARG A 42 -3.66 5.81 2.82
CA ARG A 42 -5.11 5.71 3.06
C ARG A 42 -5.66 4.38 2.53
N ALA A 43 -5.24 3.94 1.35
CA ALA A 43 -5.61 2.65 0.79
C ALA A 43 -5.14 1.49 1.68
N HIS A 44 -3.88 1.52 2.12
CA HIS A 44 -3.35 0.51 3.05
C HIS A 44 -4.07 0.51 4.40
N ARG A 45 -4.46 1.67 4.94
CA ARG A 45 -5.24 1.71 6.18
C ARG A 45 -6.63 1.12 5.98
N HIS A 46 -7.26 1.40 4.84
CA HIS A 46 -8.57 0.87 4.53
C HIS A 46 -8.58 -0.65 4.39
N THR A 47 -7.48 -1.26 3.91
CA THR A 47 -7.37 -2.72 3.87
C THR A 47 -7.42 -3.39 5.23
N ALA A 48 -6.89 -2.73 6.28
CA ALA A 48 -6.97 -3.28 7.64
C ALA A 48 -8.41 -3.31 8.16
N GLU A 49 -9.22 -2.30 7.83
CA GLU A 49 -10.65 -2.24 8.17
C GLU A 49 -11.47 -3.29 7.41
N GLN A 50 -11.12 -3.56 6.15
CA GLN A 50 -11.86 -4.46 5.26
C GLN A 50 -11.33 -5.91 5.22
N GLN A 51 -10.29 -6.24 6.00
CA GLN A 51 -9.55 -7.51 5.85
C GLN A 51 -9.12 -7.79 4.40
N ALA A 52 -8.88 -6.73 3.65
CA ALA A 52 -8.43 -6.78 2.27
C ALA A 52 -6.90 -6.73 2.21
N PHE A 53 -6.34 -6.87 1.02
CA PHE A 53 -4.91 -6.81 0.78
C PHE A 53 -4.58 -5.71 -0.23
N PHE A 54 -3.55 -4.93 0.06
CA PHE A 54 -3.08 -3.89 -0.84
C PHE A 54 -1.55 -3.97 -0.96
N ALA A 55 -1.08 -3.99 -2.19
CA ALA A 55 0.35 -4.01 -2.49
C ALA A 55 0.67 -3.08 -3.64
N LEU A 56 1.90 -2.58 -3.63
CA LEU A 56 2.48 -1.87 -4.75
C LEU A 56 3.24 -2.89 -5.61
N ILE A 57 3.21 -2.72 -6.93
CA ILE A 57 4.05 -3.50 -7.86
C ILE A 57 4.72 -2.59 -8.89
N GLY A 58 5.81 -3.07 -9.50
CA GLY A 58 6.36 -2.41 -10.69
C GLY A 58 6.94 -1.00 -10.46
N PHE A 59 7.47 -0.70 -9.28
CA PHE A 59 8.08 0.61 -9.00
C PHE A 59 9.42 0.79 -9.72
N ASN A 60 9.70 2.03 -10.12
CA ASN A 60 11.03 2.46 -10.57
C ASN A 60 11.89 2.92 -9.38
N ALA A 61 13.20 3.11 -9.61
CA ALA A 61 14.16 3.53 -8.59
C ALA A 61 13.79 4.86 -7.89
N TYR A 62 13.06 5.74 -8.57
CA TYR A 62 12.61 6.99 -7.98
C TYR A 62 11.49 6.76 -6.94
N VAL A 63 10.45 6.02 -7.31
CA VAL A 63 9.34 5.68 -6.40
C VAL A 63 9.86 4.86 -5.23
N ASP A 64 10.78 3.92 -5.47
CA ASP A 64 11.43 3.14 -4.42
C ASP A 64 12.15 4.05 -3.41
N ARG A 65 12.94 5.02 -3.92
CA ARG A 65 13.65 5.97 -3.07
C ARG A 65 12.71 6.86 -2.26
N VAL A 66 11.60 7.31 -2.84
CA VAL A 66 10.60 8.10 -2.11
C VAL A 66 9.99 7.28 -0.99
N LEU A 67 9.59 6.03 -1.26
CA LEU A 67 9.03 5.13 -0.24
C LEU A 67 10.02 4.84 0.88
N GLU A 68 11.31 4.66 0.57
CA GLU A 68 12.37 4.51 1.57
C GLU A 68 12.51 5.76 2.44
N LEU A 69 12.61 6.95 1.82
CA LEU A 69 12.78 8.21 2.53
C LEU A 69 11.61 8.51 3.47
N THR A 70 10.42 8.04 3.13
CA THR A 70 9.20 8.24 3.92
C THR A 70 8.92 7.09 4.89
N GLY A 71 9.79 6.07 4.94
CA GLY A 71 9.61 4.88 5.79
C GLY A 71 8.41 4.00 5.39
N MET A 72 7.87 4.17 4.18
CA MET A 72 6.67 3.44 3.73
C MET A 72 6.96 2.03 3.25
N THR A 73 8.23 1.75 2.97
CA THR A 73 8.72 0.42 2.60
C THR A 73 8.38 -0.66 3.64
N GLU A 74 8.25 -0.28 4.91
CA GLU A 74 7.90 -1.19 6.02
C GLU A 74 6.39 -1.30 6.25
N VAL A 75 5.61 -0.38 5.68
CA VAL A 75 4.17 -0.26 5.94
C VAL A 75 3.36 -0.93 4.84
N VAL A 76 3.76 -0.78 3.58
CA VAL A 76 2.99 -1.28 2.43
C VAL A 76 3.74 -2.43 1.77
N ALA A 77 3.03 -3.52 1.47
CA ALA A 77 3.62 -4.66 0.78
C ALA A 77 4.08 -4.27 -0.63
N ARG A 78 5.23 -4.81 -1.05
CA ARG A 78 5.88 -4.48 -2.31
C ARG A 78 6.28 -5.76 -3.04
N PHE A 79 5.90 -5.87 -4.31
CA PHE A 79 6.36 -6.96 -5.17
C PHE A 79 6.97 -6.41 -6.46
N ALA A 80 8.01 -7.08 -6.97
CA ALA A 80 8.59 -6.70 -8.25
C ALA A 80 7.64 -6.97 -9.43
N ASP A 81 6.73 -7.94 -9.30
CA ASP A 81 5.84 -8.40 -10.37
C ASP A 81 4.45 -8.81 -9.84
N VAL A 82 3.42 -8.64 -10.67
CA VAL A 82 2.02 -9.00 -10.36
C VAL A 82 1.83 -10.48 -10.03
N ARG A 83 2.65 -11.37 -10.61
CA ARG A 83 2.57 -12.80 -10.35
C ARG A 83 2.95 -13.14 -8.91
N MET A 84 3.79 -12.32 -8.29
CA MET A 84 4.18 -12.48 -6.89
C MET A 84 3.10 -11.96 -5.93
N SER A 85 2.25 -11.02 -6.36
CA SER A 85 1.13 -10.49 -5.55
C SER A 85 -0.16 -11.32 -5.67
N ALA A 86 -0.26 -12.23 -6.64
CA ALA A 86 -1.47 -12.99 -6.95
C ALA A 86 -1.95 -13.93 -5.82
N ARG A 87 -1.08 -14.25 -4.86
CA ARG A 87 -1.48 -14.97 -3.66
C ARG A 87 -1.63 -13.94 -2.53
N PRO A 88 -2.86 -13.60 -2.10
CA PRO A 88 -3.01 -12.84 -0.87
C PRO A 88 -2.28 -13.63 0.22
N PRO A 89 -1.33 -13.03 0.94
CA PRO A 89 -0.73 -13.70 2.08
C PRO A 89 -1.89 -13.96 3.03
N SER A 90 -2.20 -15.25 3.25
CA SER A 90 -3.30 -15.69 4.11
C SER A 90 -3.33 -14.80 5.35
N ALA A 91 -4.50 -14.27 5.73
CA ALA A 91 -4.73 -13.23 6.75
C ALA A 91 -3.90 -13.34 8.06
N ARG A 92 -3.33 -14.51 8.32
CA ARG A 92 -2.31 -14.82 9.34
C ARG A 92 -0.96 -14.09 9.19
N ALA A 93 -0.62 -13.59 7.99
CA ALA A 93 0.59 -12.80 7.75
C ALA A 93 0.44 -11.32 8.14
N TYR A 94 -0.80 -10.84 8.27
CA TYR A 94 -1.14 -9.58 8.93
C TYR A 94 -1.13 -9.78 10.46
N ALA A 95 -0.01 -10.24 11.00
CA ALA A 95 0.28 -9.91 12.39
C ALA A 95 0.60 -8.41 12.37
N PRO A 96 -0.18 -7.54 13.02
CA PRO A 96 0.33 -6.20 13.29
C PRO A 96 1.67 -6.40 13.97
N CYS A 97 2.69 -5.64 13.56
CA CYS A 97 3.91 -5.52 14.34
C CYS A 97 3.45 -5.26 15.78
N ARG A 98 3.54 -6.29 16.63
CA ARG A 98 3.34 -6.11 18.05
C ARG A 98 4.52 -5.25 18.43
N CYS A 99 4.30 -3.94 18.52
CA CYS A 99 5.12 -3.09 19.35
C CYS A 99 5.09 -3.76 20.72
N SER A 100 6.15 -4.51 21.01
CA SER A 100 6.50 -4.91 22.35
C SER A 100 6.88 -3.63 23.07
N SER A 101 5.89 -2.83 23.47
CA SER A 101 6.04 -1.99 24.64
C SER A 101 6.03 -2.94 25.82
N SER A 102 7.18 -3.59 26.03
CA SER A 102 7.53 -4.11 27.33
C SER A 102 7.41 -2.95 28.31
N THR A 103 6.44 -3.07 29.20
CA THR A 103 6.57 -2.58 30.57
C THR A 103 7.95 -2.94 31.12
N LEU A 104 8.49 -2.09 31.99
CA LEU A 104 9.80 -2.10 32.71
C LEU A 104 10.76 -1.06 32.09
N PHE A 105 11.09 0.08 32.72
CA PHE A 105 11.03 0.55 34.12
C PHE A 105 10.66 2.04 34.14
#